data_AF-A0A9N7YLI8-F1
#
_entry.id   AF-A0A9N7YLI8-F1
#
_cell.length_a   1.000
_cell.length_b   1.000
_cell.length_c   1.000
_cell.angle_alpha   90.00
_cell.angle_beta   90.00
_cell.angle_gamma   90.00
#
_symmetry.space_group_name_H-M   'P 1'
#
loop_
_entity.id
_entity.type
_entity.pdbx_description
1 polymer ?
#
loop_
_entity_poly.entity_id
_entity_poly.type
_entity_poly.pdbx_seq_one_letter_code
_entity_poly.pdbx_strand_id
1 'polypeptide(L)'
;MSTGPDKEKCSERGRDVSGRVGIIWRPDRGRQYIRSALRGGKSGREEFGIIITRNILPQIMADFDMVLKCWGPVEADYTTHGNLVLTRLFTEHPDTQKLFPNFAGIPLGDLAGNGAVSAHGATVLKKLGDLLKAKGNHATILKPLAHSHATKHKIAINNFRLITEVIAKVMEERAGLDAAGQQALRNVMDVVIADIQANYKELGFEG
;
A
#
# COMPACT_ATOMS: atom_id res chain seq x y z
N MET A 1 -23.52 31.05 7.90
CA MET A 1 -23.27 29.91 6.99
C MET A 1 -21.79 29.92 6.66
N SER A 2 -21.00 29.06 7.31
CA SER A 2 -19.56 28.96 7.09
C SER A 2 -19.29 28.00 5.94
N THR A 3 -18.74 28.49 4.85
CA THR A 3 -18.26 27.69 3.72
C THR A 3 -16.95 27.02 4.14
N GLY A 4 -16.96 25.69 4.20
CA GLY A 4 -15.76 24.88 4.47
C GLY A 4 -14.74 24.95 3.32
N PRO A 5 -13.49 24.51 3.56
CA PRO A 5 -12.42 24.61 2.57
C PRO A 5 -12.71 23.74 1.34
N ASP A 6 -12.51 24.31 0.16
CA ASP A 6 -12.63 23.66 -1.14
C ASP A 6 -11.79 22.38 -1.16
N LYS A 7 -12.46 21.23 -1.29
CA LYS A 7 -11.82 19.95 -1.58
C LYS A 7 -11.42 19.93 -3.05
N GLU A 8 -10.29 20.54 -3.37
CA GLU A 8 -9.67 20.41 -4.69
C GLU A 8 -9.36 18.92 -4.93
N LYS A 9 -10.05 18.31 -5.89
CA LYS A 9 -9.77 16.93 -6.30
C LYS A 9 -8.33 16.87 -6.80
N CYS A 10 -7.60 15.82 -6.42
CA CYS A 10 -6.20 15.60 -6.77
C CYS A 10 -5.98 15.54 -8.32
N SER A 11 -7.06 15.41 -9.08
CA SER A 11 -7.13 15.48 -10.55
C SER A 11 -7.70 16.83 -11.00
N GLU A 12 -6.81 17.78 -11.30
CA GLU A 12 -6.85 18.66 -12.49
C GLU A 12 -5.83 19.81 -12.41
N ARG A 13 -4.91 19.84 -13.38
CA ARG A 13 -3.98 20.91 -13.85
C ARG A 13 -2.49 20.66 -13.62
N GLY A 14 -1.76 20.58 -14.74
CA GLY A 14 -0.30 20.76 -14.79
C GLY A 14 0.33 20.11 -16.02
N ARG A 15 0.50 20.91 -17.09
CA ARG A 15 1.11 20.55 -18.38
C ARG A 15 2.58 20.10 -18.26
N ASP A 16 2.95 19.24 -19.21
CA ASP A 16 4.31 18.93 -19.66
C ASP A 16 5.20 20.18 -19.79
N VAL A 17 6.37 20.13 -19.15
CA VAL A 17 7.59 20.78 -19.61
C VAL A 17 8.81 19.88 -19.33
N SER A 18 9.30 19.26 -20.39
CA SER A 18 10.66 18.74 -20.59
C SER A 18 11.73 19.39 -19.69
N GLY A 19 12.42 18.57 -18.89
CA GLY A 19 13.63 18.93 -18.14
C GLY A 19 14.44 17.70 -17.73
N ARG A 20 15.22 17.17 -18.68
CA ARG A 20 16.04 15.95 -18.53
C ARG A 20 17.26 16.25 -17.65
N VAL A 21 17.35 15.66 -16.45
CA VAL A 21 18.61 15.52 -15.68
C VAL A 21 18.78 14.06 -15.31
N GLY A 22 19.82 13.44 -15.88
CA GLY A 22 20.12 12.03 -15.72
C GLY A 22 20.67 11.70 -14.34
N ILE A 23 20.09 10.70 -13.70
CA ILE A 23 20.71 9.95 -12.62
C ILE A 23 20.86 8.53 -13.12
N ILE A 24 22.12 8.10 -13.28
CA ILE A 24 22.48 6.74 -13.68
C ILE A 24 22.11 5.81 -12.52
N TRP A 25 20.91 5.24 -12.58
CA TRP A 25 20.47 4.17 -11.69
C TRP A 25 21.04 2.84 -12.21
N ARG A 26 21.93 2.20 -11.44
CA ARG A 26 22.41 0.85 -11.72
C ARG A 26 21.43 -0.18 -11.16
N PRO A 27 20.68 -0.94 -11.99
CA PRO A 27 19.85 -2.04 -11.52
C PRO A 27 20.74 -3.26 -11.40
N ASP A 28 21.12 -3.69 -10.20
CA ASP A 28 21.64 -5.07 -10.09
C ASP A 28 21.26 -5.84 -8.82
N ARG A 29 20.30 -5.35 -8.03
CA ARG A 29 19.83 -6.11 -6.85
C ARG A 29 18.32 -6.22 -6.65
N GLY A 30 17.52 -5.93 -7.68
CA GLY A 30 16.07 -6.21 -7.68
C GLY A 30 15.65 -7.36 -8.62
N ARG A 31 16.61 -7.99 -9.31
CA ARG A 31 16.36 -8.90 -10.45
C ARG A 31 16.16 -10.37 -10.06
N GLN A 32 15.72 -10.65 -8.83
CA GLN A 32 15.53 -12.03 -8.37
C GLN A 32 14.06 -12.48 -8.34
N TYR A 33 13.10 -11.56 -8.31
CA TYR A 33 11.69 -11.95 -8.16
C TYR A 33 10.97 -12.35 -9.45
N ILE A 34 11.44 -11.93 -10.63
CA ILE A 34 10.79 -12.26 -11.91
C ILE A 34 11.52 -13.40 -12.66
N ARG A 35 12.73 -13.77 -12.24
CA ARG A 35 13.54 -14.79 -12.93
C ARG A 35 13.22 -16.24 -12.54
N SER A 36 12.50 -16.49 -11.43
CA SER A 36 12.22 -17.88 -11.02
C SER A 36 11.16 -18.57 -11.88
N ALA A 37 10.38 -17.83 -12.68
CA ALA A 37 9.35 -18.38 -13.56
C ALA A 37 9.85 -18.80 -14.97
N LEU A 38 11.15 -18.65 -15.27
CA LEU A 38 11.68 -18.79 -16.64
C LEU A 38 12.78 -19.87 -16.77
N ARG A 39 12.63 -21.02 -16.10
CA ARG A 39 13.41 -22.23 -16.46
C ARG A 39 12.55 -23.19 -17.28
N GLY A 40 12.36 -22.86 -18.56
CA GLY A 40 11.88 -23.82 -19.56
C GLY A 40 11.31 -23.22 -20.85
N GLY A 41 12.06 -23.31 -21.95
CA GLY A 41 11.53 -23.30 -23.33
C GLY A 41 11.59 -21.97 -24.08
N LYS A 42 12.44 -21.93 -25.12
CA LYS A 42 13.04 -20.77 -25.80
C LYS A 42 12.12 -20.01 -26.77
N SER A 43 12.46 -18.72 -26.95
CA SER A 43 12.24 -17.83 -28.10
C SER A 43 10.91 -17.06 -28.23
N GLY A 44 9.74 -17.63 -27.92
CA GLY A 44 8.46 -16.89 -28.07
C GLY A 44 7.95 -16.21 -26.78
N ARG A 45 8.29 -16.78 -25.62
CA ARG A 45 7.89 -16.26 -24.29
C ARG A 45 8.81 -15.14 -23.78
N GLU A 46 10.00 -15.00 -24.36
CA GLU A 46 10.96 -13.99 -23.94
C GLU A 46 10.56 -12.59 -24.45
N GLU A 47 10.10 -12.44 -25.69
CA GLU A 47 9.63 -11.13 -26.18
C GLU A 47 8.35 -10.67 -25.46
N PHE A 48 7.36 -11.55 -25.26
CA PHE A 48 6.17 -11.21 -24.46
C PHE A 48 6.55 -10.86 -23.01
N GLY A 49 7.46 -11.62 -22.38
CA GLY A 49 7.97 -11.31 -21.04
C GLY A 49 8.73 -9.98 -20.98
N ILE A 50 9.49 -9.64 -22.02
CA ILE A 50 10.27 -8.39 -22.14
C ILE A 50 9.36 -7.18 -22.40
N ILE A 51 8.30 -7.33 -23.20
CA ILE A 51 7.33 -6.25 -23.48
C ILE A 51 6.48 -5.96 -22.22
N ILE A 52 6.04 -7.01 -21.51
CA ILE A 52 5.32 -6.91 -20.23
C ILE A 52 6.19 -6.19 -19.18
N THR A 53 7.47 -6.57 -19.02
CA THR A 53 8.37 -5.89 -18.06
C THR A 53 8.75 -4.47 -18.48
N ARG A 54 8.83 -4.15 -19.78
CA ARG A 54 9.12 -2.80 -20.27
C ARG A 54 8.01 -1.78 -20.01
N ASN A 55 6.75 -2.18 -20.06
CA ASN A 55 5.60 -1.27 -19.86
C ASN A 55 5.07 -1.24 -18.42
N ILE A 56 5.26 -2.31 -17.63
CA ILE A 56 4.75 -2.37 -16.25
C ILE A 56 5.58 -1.53 -15.29
N LEU A 57 6.92 -1.50 -15.43
CA LEU A 57 7.78 -0.76 -14.52
C LEU A 57 7.55 0.78 -14.57
N PRO A 58 7.36 1.40 -15.75
CA PRO A 58 6.99 2.81 -15.82
C PRO A 58 5.60 3.09 -15.25
N GLN A 59 4.62 2.20 -15.50
CA GLN A 59 3.26 2.38 -15.01
C GLN A 59 3.18 2.28 -13.48
N ILE A 60 3.82 1.28 -12.87
CA ILE A 60 3.79 1.15 -11.41
C ILE A 60 4.43 2.36 -10.72
N MET A 61 5.49 2.94 -11.29
CA MET A 61 6.10 4.17 -10.76
C MET A 61 5.14 5.36 -10.85
N ALA A 62 4.41 5.48 -11.96
CA ALA A 62 3.35 6.49 -12.09
C ALA A 62 2.22 6.28 -11.06
N ASP A 63 1.87 5.02 -10.77
CA ASP A 63 0.88 4.69 -9.74
C ASP A 63 1.37 5.11 -8.34
N PHE A 64 2.64 4.87 -7.99
CA PHE A 64 3.24 5.39 -6.76
C PHE A 64 3.15 6.92 -6.68
N ASP A 65 3.48 7.62 -7.77
CA ASP A 65 3.42 9.09 -7.81
C ASP A 65 1.99 9.62 -7.63
N MET A 66 1.00 8.95 -8.24
CA MET A 66 -0.40 9.31 -8.10
C MET A 66 -0.88 9.18 -6.66
N VAL A 67 -0.53 8.10 -5.99
CA VAL A 67 -0.88 7.90 -4.56
C VAL A 67 -0.16 8.92 -3.68
N LEU A 68 1.14 9.13 -3.90
CA LEU A 68 1.94 10.07 -3.11
C LEU A 68 1.45 11.51 -3.24
N LYS A 69 0.96 11.91 -4.42
CA LYS A 69 0.38 13.25 -4.65
C LYS A 69 -0.75 13.55 -3.67
N CYS A 70 -1.54 12.55 -3.31
CA CYS A 70 -2.67 12.70 -2.40
C CYS A 70 -2.35 12.19 -0.98
N TRP A 71 -1.08 11.90 -0.65
CA TRP A 71 -0.69 11.40 0.68
C TRP A 71 -0.50 12.50 1.73
N GLY A 72 -0.29 13.76 1.30
CA GLY A 72 -0.04 14.90 2.19
C GLY A 72 -1.06 15.07 3.32
N PRO A 73 -2.38 15.05 3.06
CA PRO A 73 -3.40 15.13 4.10
C PRO A 73 -3.36 13.97 5.10
N VAL A 74 -3.01 12.75 4.65
CA VAL A 74 -2.87 11.57 5.50
C VAL A 74 -1.66 11.73 6.43
N GLU A 75 -0.54 12.22 5.89
CA GLU A 75 0.69 12.47 6.64
C GLU A 75 0.58 13.60 7.66
N ALA A 76 -0.25 14.61 7.37
CA ALA A 76 -0.53 15.71 8.30
C ALA A 76 -1.24 15.26 9.58
N ASP A 77 -2.02 14.17 9.53
CA ASP A 77 -2.73 13.64 10.70
C ASP A 77 -2.90 12.11 10.65
N TYR A 78 -1.81 11.38 10.86
CA TYR A 78 -1.83 9.92 10.90
C TYR A 78 -2.75 9.35 11.99
N THR A 79 -2.96 10.07 13.09
CA THR A 79 -3.74 9.59 14.24
C THR A 79 -5.22 9.53 13.89
N THR A 80 -5.77 10.62 13.34
CA THR A 80 -7.19 10.67 12.95
C THR A 80 -7.47 9.73 11.79
N HIS A 81 -6.66 9.79 10.71
CA HIS A 81 -6.87 8.91 9.56
C HIS A 81 -6.66 7.44 9.91
N GLY A 82 -5.69 7.14 10.78
CA GLY A 82 -5.41 5.79 11.25
C GLY A 82 -6.57 5.21 12.06
N ASN A 83 -7.17 6.01 12.95
CA ASN A 83 -8.38 5.61 13.67
C ASN A 83 -9.52 5.29 12.70
N LEU A 84 -9.78 6.17 11.74
CA LEU A 84 -10.84 5.98 10.74
C LEU A 84 -10.64 4.69 9.94
N VAL A 85 -9.40 4.41 9.50
CA VAL A 85 -9.07 3.19 8.77
C VAL A 85 -9.34 1.94 9.61
N LEU A 86 -8.84 1.86 10.84
CA LEU A 86 -9.04 0.66 11.66
C LEU A 86 -10.48 0.49 12.13
N THR A 87 -11.15 1.58 12.54
CA THR A 87 -12.57 1.55 12.90
C THR A 87 -13.42 1.05 11.74
N ARG A 88 -13.16 1.52 10.51
CA ARG A 88 -13.87 1.09 9.31
C ARG A 88 -13.54 -0.35 8.94
N LEU A 89 -12.28 -0.77 9.04
CA LEU A 89 -11.86 -2.14 8.82
C LEU A 89 -12.59 -3.12 9.74
N PHE A 90 -12.67 -2.81 11.04
CA PHE A 90 -13.37 -3.65 12.02
C PHE A 90 -14.90 -3.63 11.84
N THR A 91 -15.45 -2.53 11.34
CA THR A 91 -16.89 -2.43 11.05
C THR A 91 -17.27 -3.21 9.78
N GLU A 92 -16.51 -3.07 8.70
CA GLU A 92 -16.77 -3.74 7.41
C GLU A 92 -16.34 -5.21 7.43
N HIS A 93 -15.31 -5.55 8.21
CA HIS A 93 -14.75 -6.89 8.32
C HIS A 93 -14.48 -7.27 9.79
N PRO A 94 -15.51 -7.57 10.59
CA PRO A 94 -15.38 -7.81 12.04
C PRO A 94 -14.40 -8.91 12.45
N ASP A 95 -14.19 -9.92 11.59
CA ASP A 95 -13.21 -10.98 11.86
C ASP A 95 -11.77 -10.45 11.93
N THR A 96 -11.47 -9.33 11.28
CA THR A 96 -10.15 -8.70 11.35
C THR A 96 -9.86 -8.12 12.72
N GLN A 97 -10.86 -7.67 13.48
CA GLN A 97 -10.68 -7.13 14.84
C GLN A 97 -10.13 -8.19 15.80
N LYS A 98 -10.53 -9.45 15.62
CA LYS A 98 -10.07 -10.60 16.41
C LYS A 98 -8.57 -10.85 16.26
N LEU A 99 -7.97 -10.41 15.15
CA LEU A 99 -6.53 -10.49 14.89
C LEU A 99 -5.72 -9.48 15.71
N PHE A 100 -6.39 -8.54 16.40
CA PHE A 100 -5.78 -7.55 17.28
C PHE A 100 -6.21 -7.84 18.73
N PRO A 101 -5.45 -8.63 19.50
CA PRO A 101 -5.84 -8.99 20.88
C PRO A 101 -6.14 -7.79 21.77
N ASN A 102 -5.42 -6.68 21.58
CA ASN A 102 -5.63 -5.44 22.34
C ASN A 102 -6.96 -4.73 22.01
N PHE A 103 -7.58 -5.05 20.87
CA PHE A 103 -8.80 -4.40 20.38
C PHE A 103 -9.99 -5.36 20.27
N ALA A 104 -9.78 -6.68 20.31
CA ALA A 104 -10.81 -7.71 20.12
C ALA A 104 -11.99 -7.61 21.09
N GLY A 105 -11.78 -7.06 22.30
CA GLY A 105 -12.83 -6.86 23.30
C GLY A 105 -13.52 -5.49 23.25
N ILE A 106 -13.09 -4.58 22.37
CA ILE A 106 -13.67 -3.23 22.28
C ILE A 106 -14.96 -3.30 21.46
N PRO A 107 -16.11 -2.82 21.97
CA PRO A 107 -17.33 -2.71 21.19
C PRO A 107 -17.12 -1.83 19.94
N LEU A 108 -17.72 -2.19 18.81
CA LEU A 108 -17.55 -1.44 17.55
C LEU A 108 -17.89 0.06 17.69
N GLY A 109 -18.90 0.40 18.50
CA GLY A 109 -19.30 1.78 18.77
C GLY A 109 -18.25 2.62 19.53
N ASP A 110 -17.33 1.97 20.24
CA ASP A 110 -16.32 2.63 21.08
C ASP A 110 -14.95 2.78 20.37
N LEU A 111 -14.77 2.13 19.21
CA LEU A 111 -13.51 2.14 18.45
C LEU A 111 -13.11 3.56 18.01
N ALA A 112 -14.08 4.35 17.54
CA ALA A 112 -13.83 5.69 17.02
C ALA A 112 -13.26 6.65 18.09
N GLY A 113 -13.65 6.47 19.35
CA GLY A 113 -13.15 7.25 20.48
C GLY A 113 -11.88 6.69 21.13
N ASN A 114 -11.39 5.54 20.68
CA ASN A 114 -10.30 4.84 21.35
C ASN A 114 -8.92 5.33 20.91
N GLY A 115 -8.19 5.97 21.83
CA GLY A 115 -6.84 6.50 21.55
C GLY A 115 -5.80 5.44 21.17
N ALA A 116 -5.94 4.20 21.66
CA ALA A 116 -5.02 3.11 21.30
C ALA A 116 -5.26 2.62 19.86
N VAL A 117 -6.51 2.61 19.40
CA VAL A 117 -6.85 2.35 17.98
C VAL A 117 -6.24 3.44 17.11
N SER A 118 -6.34 4.72 17.50
CA SER A 118 -5.73 5.83 16.78
C SER A 118 -4.20 5.71 16.69
N ALA A 119 -3.53 5.37 17.80
CA ALA A 119 -2.08 5.20 17.84
C ALA A 119 -1.60 4.02 16.98
N HIS A 120 -2.33 2.90 16.98
CA HIS A 120 -2.00 1.76 16.15
C HIS A 120 -2.24 2.03 14.68
N GLY A 121 -3.37 2.65 14.34
CA GLY A 121 -3.68 3.09 12.98
C GLY A 121 -2.62 4.04 12.43
N ALA A 122 -2.13 4.98 13.25
CA ALA A 122 -1.02 5.85 12.87
C ALA A 122 0.26 5.08 12.55
N THR A 123 0.55 3.99 13.28
CA THR A 123 1.72 3.14 12.99
C THR A 123 1.58 2.43 11.65
N VAL A 124 0.38 1.90 11.35
CA VAL A 124 0.10 1.28 10.04
C VAL A 124 0.29 2.29 8.91
N LEU A 125 -0.31 3.48 9.00
CA LEU A 125 -0.22 4.50 7.95
C LEU A 125 1.20 5.05 7.80
N LYS A 126 1.94 5.27 8.89
CA LYS A 126 3.37 5.64 8.80
C LYS A 126 4.16 4.60 8.03
N LYS A 127 3.92 3.30 8.30
CA LYS A 127 4.65 2.23 7.62
C LYS A 127 4.27 2.08 6.16
N LEU A 128 3.00 2.27 5.82
CA LEU A 128 2.58 2.39 4.43
C LEU A 128 3.22 3.61 3.74
N GLY A 129 3.29 4.75 4.41
CA GLY A 129 3.97 5.95 3.91
C GLY A 129 5.45 5.70 3.58
N ASP A 130 6.17 5.01 4.47
CA ASP A 130 7.56 4.59 4.23
C ASP A 130 7.67 3.71 2.96
N LEU A 131 6.76 2.75 2.78
CA LEU A 131 6.72 1.86 1.61
C LEU A 131 6.42 2.64 0.31
N LEU A 132 5.43 3.54 0.35
CA LEU A 132 5.06 4.38 -0.79
C LEU A 132 6.23 5.27 -1.23
N LYS A 133 6.91 5.92 -0.29
CA LYS A 133 8.07 6.78 -0.55
C LYS A 133 9.29 5.99 -1.06
N ALA A 134 9.41 4.71 -0.69
CA ALA A 134 10.46 3.82 -1.18
C ALA A 134 10.25 3.39 -2.64
N LYS A 135 9.04 3.56 -3.20
CA LYS A 135 8.73 3.30 -4.62
C LYS A 135 9.28 1.96 -5.13
N GLY A 136 9.00 0.88 -4.40
CA GLY A 136 9.44 -0.47 -4.74
C GLY A 136 10.87 -0.83 -4.30
N ASN A 137 11.70 0.13 -3.86
CA ASN A 137 12.96 -0.16 -3.18
C ASN A 137 12.74 -0.37 -1.66
N HIS A 138 11.79 -1.24 -1.31
CA HIS A 138 11.26 -1.37 0.05
C HIS A 138 11.70 -2.62 0.80
N ALA A 139 12.62 -3.43 0.26
CA ALA A 139 12.97 -4.73 0.85
C ALA A 139 13.42 -4.64 2.32
N THR A 140 14.13 -3.59 2.70
CA THR A 140 14.60 -3.38 4.08
C THR A 140 13.47 -2.99 5.05
N ILE A 141 12.42 -2.34 4.55
CA ILE A 141 11.21 -1.97 5.30
C ILE A 141 10.26 -3.17 5.39
N LEU A 142 10.13 -3.91 4.29
CA LEU A 142 9.15 -4.96 4.10
C LEU A 142 9.54 -6.27 4.81
N LYS A 143 10.82 -6.64 4.87
CA LYS A 143 11.29 -7.84 5.57
C LYS A 143 10.83 -7.93 7.04
N PRO A 144 11.09 -6.94 7.92
CA PRO A 144 10.64 -7.01 9.30
C PRO A 144 9.10 -6.97 9.42
N LEU A 145 8.42 -6.27 8.52
CA LEU A 145 6.95 -6.27 8.45
C LEU A 145 6.41 -7.67 8.14
N ALA A 146 6.88 -8.31 7.06
CA ALA A 146 6.47 -9.66 6.68
C ALA A 146 6.81 -10.67 7.77
N HIS A 147 8.01 -10.61 8.35
CA HIS A 147 8.40 -11.50 9.44
C HIS A 147 7.46 -11.41 10.64
N SER A 148 7.18 -10.20 11.14
CA SER A 148 6.25 -10.02 12.27
C SER A 148 4.83 -10.48 11.94
N HIS A 149 4.33 -10.19 10.74
CA HIS A 149 2.97 -10.54 10.36
C HIS A 149 2.77 -12.04 10.12
N ALA A 150 3.79 -12.76 9.62
CA ALA A 150 3.77 -14.22 9.49
C ALA A 150 4.01 -14.95 10.81
N THR A 151 5.03 -14.56 11.57
CA THR A 151 5.52 -15.36 12.70
C THR A 151 4.77 -15.06 13.99
N LYS A 152 4.47 -13.79 14.26
CA LYS A 152 3.88 -13.32 15.51
C LYS A 152 2.38 -13.11 15.39
N HIS A 153 1.95 -12.35 14.39
CA HIS A 153 0.55 -11.92 14.28
C HIS A 153 -0.34 -12.91 13.49
N LYS A 154 0.27 -13.86 12.76
CA LYS A 154 -0.41 -14.88 11.93
C LYS A 154 -1.44 -14.27 10.97
N ILE A 155 -1.08 -13.15 10.33
CA ILE A 155 -1.98 -12.41 9.44
C ILE A 155 -1.97 -13.03 8.05
N ALA A 156 -3.12 -13.54 7.64
CA ALA A 156 -3.33 -14.05 6.28
C ALA A 156 -3.24 -12.94 5.23
N ILE A 157 -2.74 -13.26 4.04
CA ILE A 157 -2.48 -12.31 2.94
C ILE A 157 -3.73 -11.53 2.54
N ASN A 158 -4.92 -12.16 2.60
CA ASN A 158 -6.17 -11.50 2.26
C ASN A 158 -6.46 -10.26 3.13
N ASN A 159 -6.02 -10.23 4.39
CA ASN A 159 -6.24 -9.07 5.27
C ASN A 159 -5.53 -7.81 4.77
N PHE A 160 -4.40 -7.94 4.07
CA PHE A 160 -3.72 -6.79 3.44
C PHE A 160 -4.53 -6.23 2.27
N ARG A 161 -5.28 -7.07 1.54
CA ARG A 161 -6.22 -6.61 0.51
C ARG A 161 -7.40 -5.88 1.14
N LEU A 162 -7.97 -6.41 2.22
CA LEU A 162 -9.09 -5.78 2.93
C LEU A 162 -8.72 -4.38 3.44
N ILE A 163 -7.58 -4.24 4.12
CA ILE A 163 -7.15 -2.93 4.62
C ILE A 163 -6.80 -1.97 3.47
N THR A 164 -6.31 -2.47 2.33
CA THR A 164 -6.07 -1.64 1.14
C THR A 164 -7.36 -0.99 0.63
N GLU A 165 -8.44 -1.76 0.51
CA GLU A 165 -9.73 -1.22 0.08
C GLU A 165 -10.27 -0.17 1.06
N VAL A 166 -10.12 -0.40 2.37
CA VAL A 166 -10.52 0.57 3.38
C VAL A 166 -9.69 1.85 3.30
N ILE A 167 -8.38 1.75 3.11
CA ILE A 167 -7.49 2.91 2.93
C ILE A 167 -7.89 3.70 1.68
N ALA A 168 -8.20 3.02 0.56
CA ALA A 168 -8.64 3.66 -0.67
C ALA A 168 -9.89 4.53 -0.44
N LYS A 169 -10.92 3.98 0.23
CA LYS A 169 -12.15 4.71 0.57
C LYS A 169 -11.89 5.90 1.50
N VAL A 170 -11.05 5.72 2.52
CA VAL A 170 -10.70 6.81 3.45
C VAL A 170 -9.93 7.92 2.72
N MET A 171 -8.99 7.58 1.84
CA MET A 171 -8.25 8.55 1.04
C MET A 171 -9.13 9.28 0.02
N GLU A 172 -10.15 8.63 -0.55
CA GLU A 172 -11.15 9.29 -1.37
C GLU A 172 -11.86 10.40 -0.57
N GLU A 173 -12.39 10.06 0.60
CA GLU A 173 -13.19 10.96 1.42
C GLU A 173 -12.37 12.10 2.04
N ARG A 174 -11.12 11.82 2.42
CA ARG A 174 -10.29 12.71 3.25
C ARG A 174 -9.13 13.37 2.50
N ALA A 175 -8.63 12.75 1.45
CA ALA A 175 -7.44 13.20 0.74
C ALA A 175 -7.67 13.45 -0.76
N GLY A 176 -8.90 13.26 -1.25
CA GLY A 176 -9.26 13.55 -2.65
C GLY A 176 -8.70 12.54 -3.65
N LEU A 177 -8.42 11.30 -3.22
CA LEU A 177 -7.98 10.21 -4.08
C LEU A 177 -9.14 9.74 -4.97
N ASP A 178 -9.10 10.10 -6.24
CA ASP A 178 -10.14 9.76 -7.21
C ASP A 178 -10.08 8.29 -7.64
N ALA A 179 -10.98 7.88 -8.54
CA ALA A 179 -11.07 6.49 -8.99
C ALA A 179 -9.76 5.97 -9.62
N ALA A 180 -9.03 6.83 -10.35
CA ALA A 180 -7.72 6.47 -10.92
C ALA A 180 -6.69 6.30 -9.80
N GLY A 181 -6.66 7.20 -8.82
CA GLY A 181 -5.80 7.11 -7.64
C GLY A 181 -6.08 5.88 -6.78
N GLN A 182 -7.34 5.49 -6.63
CA GLN A 182 -7.71 4.25 -5.94
C GLN A 182 -7.19 3.02 -6.69
N GLN A 183 -7.28 3.02 -8.03
CA GLN A 183 -6.73 1.93 -8.83
C GLN A 183 -5.20 1.88 -8.75
N ALA A 184 -4.54 3.03 -8.78
CA ALA A 184 -3.10 3.14 -8.57
C ALA A 184 -2.68 2.57 -7.20
N LEU A 185 -3.43 2.89 -6.12
CA LEU A 185 -3.19 2.33 -4.79
C LEU A 185 -3.32 0.81 -4.79
N ARG A 186 -4.35 0.25 -5.44
CA ARG A 186 -4.51 -1.21 -5.57
C ARG A 186 -3.32 -1.84 -6.30
N ASN A 187 -2.89 -1.27 -7.42
CA ASN A 187 -1.74 -1.78 -8.18
C ASN A 187 -0.46 -1.75 -7.35
N VAL A 188 -0.21 -0.65 -6.63
CA VAL A 188 0.94 -0.51 -5.72
C VAL A 188 0.89 -1.56 -4.61
N MET A 189 -0.27 -1.74 -4.00
CA MET A 189 -0.44 -2.72 -2.93
C MET A 189 -0.36 -4.16 -3.42
N ASP A 190 -0.78 -4.48 -4.65
CA ASP A 190 -0.57 -5.82 -5.23
C ASP A 190 0.92 -6.17 -5.32
N VAL A 191 1.79 -5.20 -5.67
CA VAL A 191 3.25 -5.40 -5.67
C VAL A 191 3.78 -5.62 -4.26
N VAL A 192 3.37 -4.78 -3.30
CA VAL A 192 3.76 -4.91 -1.88
C VAL A 192 3.31 -6.27 -1.32
N ILE A 193 2.07 -6.67 -1.59
CA ILE A 193 1.49 -7.94 -1.12
C ILE A 193 2.20 -9.13 -1.76
N ALA A 194 2.53 -9.07 -3.04
CA ALA A 194 3.30 -10.11 -3.71
C ALA A 194 4.67 -10.31 -3.04
N ASP A 195 5.35 -9.22 -2.68
CA ASP A 195 6.62 -9.29 -1.95
C ASP A 195 6.44 -9.83 -0.53
N ILE A 196 5.37 -9.46 0.19
CA ILE A 196 5.06 -10.04 1.52
C ILE A 196 4.83 -11.54 1.39
N GLN A 197 4.03 -11.97 0.40
CA GLN A 197 3.73 -13.38 0.16
C GLN A 197 4.99 -14.18 -0.17
N ALA A 198 5.94 -13.61 -0.92
CA ALA A 198 7.22 -14.25 -1.15
C ALA A 198 8.02 -14.43 0.15
N ASN A 199 8.08 -13.41 1.00
CA ASN A 199 8.73 -13.51 2.31
C ASN A 199 8.02 -14.53 3.21
N TYR A 200 6.68 -14.61 3.16
CA TYR A 200 5.91 -15.62 3.90
C TYR A 200 6.29 -17.05 3.50
N LYS A 201 6.46 -17.30 2.19
CA LYS A 201 6.92 -18.60 1.67
C LYS A 201 8.32 -18.95 2.17
N GLU A 202 9.24 -17.99 2.20
CA GLU A 202 10.58 -18.19 2.78
C GLU A 202 10.54 -18.55 4.27
N LEU A 203 9.52 -18.09 4.99
CA LEU A 203 9.29 -18.36 6.41
C LEU A 203 8.44 -19.62 6.66
N GLY A 204 7.98 -20.32 5.61
CA GLY A 204 7.11 -21.50 5.72
C GLY A 204 5.70 -21.18 6.22
N PHE A 205 5.21 -19.96 6.02
CA PHE A 205 3.85 -19.55 6.35
C PHE A 205 2.98 -19.46 5.09
N GLU A 206 1.83 -20.14 5.07
CA GLU A 206 0.94 -20.26 3.90
C GLU A 206 -0.36 -19.44 4.02
N GLY A 207 -0.47 -18.57 5.04
CA GLY A 207 -1.64 -17.71 5.25
C GLY A 207 -1.72 -16.53 4.29
#